data_AF-A0A0P9XPZ8-F1
#
_entry.id   AF-A0A0P9XPZ8-F1
#
_cell.length_a   1.000
_cell.length_b   1.000
_cell.length_c   1.000
_cell.angle_alpha   90.00
_cell.angle_beta   90.00
_cell.angle_gamma   90.00
#
_symmetry.space_group_name_H-M   'P 1'
#
loop_
_entity.id
_entity.type
_entity.pdbx_description
1 polymer ?
#
loop_
_entity_poly.entity_id
_entity_poly.type
_entity_poly.pdbx_seq_one_letter_code
_entity_poly.pdbx_strand_id
1 'polypeptide(L)'
;MIFAVIIGMGLAVFFNRYVFLEPRLPFTLGRNARDFLGFAVPGMLTAICGPIIFLPEHRLELSLTNPYLLGALCTIVLMLWTKRVLTSVALGMGCFYAFRWLFAV
;
A
#
# COMPACT_ATOMS: atom_id res chain seq x y z
N MET A 1 -0.98 -31.07 1.35
CA MET A 1 -0.75 -29.87 2.19
C MET A 1 -1.17 -28.57 1.49
N ILE A 2 -0.72 -28.30 0.26
CA ILE A 2 -1.07 -27.08 -0.49
C ILE A 2 -2.59 -26.88 -0.67
N PHE A 3 -3.34 -27.92 -1.05
CA PHE A 3 -4.80 -27.82 -1.18
C PHE A 3 -5.52 -27.47 0.13
N ALA A 4 -5.04 -27.96 1.27
CA ALA A 4 -5.61 -27.62 2.57
C ALA A 4 -5.36 -26.14 2.93
N VAL A 5 -4.17 -25.61 2.60
CA VAL A 5 -3.85 -24.18 2.79
C VAL A 5 -4.70 -23.30 1.88
N ILE A 6 -4.88 -23.67 0.61
CA ILE A 6 -5.71 -22.92 -0.34
C ILE A 6 -7.16 -22.87 0.13
N ILE A 7 -7.74 -24.02 0.49
CA ILE A 7 -9.11 -24.07 1.00
C ILE A 7 -9.23 -23.32 2.34
N GLY A 8 -8.25 -23.48 3.24
CA GLY A 8 -8.23 -22.79 4.52
C GLY A 8 -8.17 -21.27 4.39
N MET A 9 -7.26 -20.73 3.57
CA MET A 9 -7.21 -19.29 3.29
C MET A 9 -8.44 -18.79 2.54
N GLY A 10 -8.95 -19.58 1.58
CA GLY A 10 -10.18 -19.26 0.87
C GLY A 10 -11.36 -19.10 1.82
N LEU A 11 -11.56 -20.05 2.74
CA LEU A 11 -12.59 -19.97 3.77
C LEU A 11 -12.37 -18.77 4.71
N ALA A 12 -11.14 -18.52 5.16
CA ALA A 12 -10.86 -17.39 6.05
C ALA A 12 -11.20 -16.03 5.40
N VAL A 13 -10.81 -15.82 4.14
CA VAL A 13 -11.13 -14.60 3.38
C VAL A 13 -12.63 -14.51 3.11
N PHE A 14 -13.26 -15.64 2.74
CA PHE A 14 -14.69 -15.70 2.49
C PHE A 14 -15.47 -15.33 3.75
N PHE A 15 -15.19 -15.96 4.89
CA PHE A 15 -15.83 -15.63 6.17
C PHE A 15 -15.62 -14.19 6.59
N ASN A 16 -14.38 -13.69 6.52
CA ASN A 16 -14.10 -12.29 6.85
C ASN A 16 -14.97 -11.35 6.01
N ARG A 17 -15.03 -11.55 4.69
CA ARG A 17 -15.79 -10.67 3.80
C ARG A 17 -17.31 -10.85 3.90
N TYR A 18 -17.81 -12.08 4.03
CA TYR A 18 -19.25 -12.37 4.08
C TYR A 18 -19.89 -11.94 5.40
N VAL A 19 -19.20 -12.13 6.53
CA VAL A 19 -19.67 -11.67 7.86
C VAL A 19 -19.83 -10.15 7.87
N PHE A 20 -18.97 -9.41 7.16
CA PHE A 20 -19.11 -7.96 7.01
C PHE A 20 -20.09 -7.52 5.91
N LEU A 21 -20.48 -8.41 4.97
CA LEU A 21 -21.37 -8.10 3.84
C LEU A 21 -22.85 -8.29 4.17
N GLU A 22 -23.18 -9.06 5.20
CA GLU A 22 -24.56 -9.36 5.59
C GLU A 22 -25.23 -8.11 6.20
N PRO A 23 -26.22 -7.47 5.54
CA PRO A 23 -26.83 -6.22 6.01
C PRO A 23 -27.69 -6.37 7.28
N ARG A 24 -27.92 -7.62 7.74
CA ARG A 24 -28.85 -7.98 8.80
C ARG A 24 -28.18 -8.41 10.12
N LEU A 25 -26.85 -8.48 10.17
CA LEU A 25 -26.14 -8.63 11.44
C LEU A 25 -26.15 -7.26 12.14
N PRO A 26 -26.81 -7.09 13.30
CA PRO A 26 -26.83 -5.85 14.06
C PRO A 26 -25.48 -5.59 14.75
N PHE A 27 -24.37 -5.79 14.02
CA PHE A 27 -23.05 -5.33 14.41
C PHE A 27 -23.00 -3.81 14.20
N THR A 28 -23.66 -3.09 15.11
CA THR A 28 -23.34 -1.69 15.37
C THR A 28 -21.93 -1.65 15.96
N LEU A 29 -20.91 -1.79 15.10
CA LEU A 29 -19.58 -1.31 15.48
C LEU A 29 -19.79 0.14 15.89
N GLY A 30 -19.59 0.41 17.19
CA GLY A 30 -19.70 1.76 17.72
C GLY A 30 -18.86 2.69 16.85
N ARG A 31 -19.30 3.94 16.66
CA ARG A 31 -18.67 4.89 15.74
C ARG A 31 -17.13 4.91 15.86
N ASN A 32 -16.61 4.86 17.09
CA ASN A 32 -15.18 4.71 17.38
C ASN A 32 -14.50 3.47 16.76
N ALA A 33 -15.12 2.29 16.83
CA ALA A 33 -14.54 1.07 16.28
C ALA A 33 -14.51 1.12 14.75
N ARG A 34 -15.56 1.64 14.11
CA ARG A 34 -15.59 1.86 12.65
C ARG A 34 -14.52 2.86 12.21
N ASP A 35 -14.37 3.96 12.93
CA ASP A 35 -13.35 4.97 12.61
C ASP A 35 -11.94 4.37 12.79
N PHE A 36 -11.70 3.62 13.86
CA PHE A 36 -10.41 2.93 14.09
C PHE A 36 -10.08 1.90 12.99
N LEU A 37 -11.05 1.08 12.58
CA LEU A 37 -10.86 0.16 11.45
C LEU A 37 -10.69 0.90 10.12
N GLY A 38 -11.32 2.07 9.95
CA GLY A 38 -11.13 2.94 8.78
C GLY A 38 -9.69 3.46 8.66
N PHE A 39 -9.02 3.72 9.78
CA PHE A 39 -7.59 4.09 9.81
C PHE A 39 -6.63 2.91 9.63
N ALA A 40 -7.10 1.67 9.79
CA ALA A 40 -6.24 0.49 9.65
C ALA A 40 -5.69 0.33 8.23
N VAL A 41 -6.51 0.59 7.20
CA VAL A 41 -6.08 0.50 5.79
C VAL A 41 -4.99 1.51 5.44
N PRO A 42 -5.17 2.83 5.63
CA PRO A 42 -4.10 3.79 5.34
C PRO A 42 -2.87 3.59 6.22
N GLY A 43 -3.04 3.20 7.50
CA GLY A 43 -1.92 2.89 8.40
C GLY A 43 -1.12 1.66 7.99
N MET A 44 -1.79 0.61 7.48
CA MET A 44 -1.12 -0.57 6.94
C MET A 44 -0.33 -0.23 5.67
N LEU A 45 -0.92 0.56 4.77
CA LEU A 45 -0.25 0.99 3.54
C LEU A 45 1.01 1.82 3.84
N THR A 46 0.97 2.72 4.82
CA THR A 46 2.16 3.47 5.23
C THR A 46 3.21 2.59 5.90
N ALA A 47 2.79 1.62 6.73
CA ALA A 47 3.69 0.65 7.34
C ALA A 47 4.39 -0.27 6.32
N ILE A 48 3.75 -0.55 5.18
CA ILE A 48 4.36 -1.29 4.07
C ILE A 48 5.27 -0.38 3.26
N CYS A 49 4.80 0.81 2.86
CA CYS A 49 5.57 1.72 2.01
C CYS A 49 6.82 2.29 2.71
N GLY A 50 6.74 2.58 4.01
CA GLY A 50 7.85 3.13 4.79
C GLY A 50 9.17 2.35 4.63
N PRO A 51 9.24 1.07 5.04
CA PRO A 51 10.47 0.28 4.92
C PRO A 51 10.89 0.06 3.46
N ILE A 52 9.97 -0.05 2.51
CA ILE A 52 10.31 -0.19 1.08
C ILE A 52 11.10 1.03 0.57
N ILE A 53 10.77 2.23 1.06
CA ILE A 53 11.41 3.48 0.63
C ILE A 53 12.72 3.71 1.38
N PHE A 54 12.77 3.41 2.69
CA PHE A 54 13.91 3.76 3.56
C PHE A 54 14.94 2.64 3.77
N LEU A 55 14.56 1.36 3.59
CA LEU A 55 15.41 0.19 3.80
C LEU A 55 15.33 -0.79 2.61
N PRO A 56 15.70 -0.38 1.38
CA PRO A 56 15.62 -1.26 0.21
C PRO A 56 16.46 -2.54 0.35
N GLU A 57 17.58 -2.50 1.10
CA GLU A 57 18.50 -3.63 1.29
C GLU A 57 18.85 -3.86 2.77
N HIS A 58 17.91 -3.60 3.69
CA HIS A 58 18.13 -3.64 5.15
C HIS A 58 19.25 -2.70 5.67
N ARG A 59 19.77 -1.82 4.82
CA ARG A 59 20.67 -0.71 5.15
C ARG A 59 19.88 0.59 5.10
N LEU A 60 20.09 1.44 6.10
CA LEU A 60 19.55 2.80 6.12
C LEU A 60 20.31 3.66 5.11
N GLU A 61 19.88 3.60 3.86
CA GLU A 61 20.44 4.39 2.77
C GLU A 61 19.69 5.72 2.65
N LEU A 62 19.93 6.62 3.62
CA LEU A 62 19.40 7.99 3.64
C LEU A 62 20.18 8.94 2.71
N SER A 63 20.83 8.41 1.68
CA SER A 63 21.52 9.22 0.68
C SER A 63 20.49 9.79 -0.30
N LEU A 64 20.57 11.10 -0.58
CA LEU A 64 19.75 11.77 -1.61
C LEU A 64 19.98 11.21 -3.03
N THR A 65 20.95 10.31 -3.20
CA THR A 65 21.25 9.58 -4.44
C THR A 65 20.40 8.31 -4.58
N ASN A 66 19.65 7.88 -3.56
CA ASN A 66 18.93 6.60 -3.63
C ASN A 66 17.69 6.72 -4.55
N PRO A 67 17.59 5.91 -5.62
CA PRO A 67 16.52 6.03 -6.61
C PRO A 67 15.13 5.73 -6.02
N TYR A 68 15.04 4.97 -4.92
CA TYR A 68 13.78 4.70 -4.24
C TYR A 68 13.24 5.93 -3.50
N LEU A 69 14.12 6.71 -2.84
CA LEU A 69 13.74 7.91 -2.11
C LEU A 69 13.29 9.02 -3.08
N LEU A 70 14.07 9.26 -4.13
CA LEU A 70 13.77 10.22 -5.19
C LEU A 70 12.50 9.85 -5.97
N GLY A 71 12.32 8.56 -6.30
CA GLY A 71 11.13 8.06 -6.97
C GLY A 71 9.85 8.26 -6.13
N ALA A 72 9.92 8.00 -4.82
CA ALA A 72 8.81 8.24 -3.91
C ALA A 72 8.46 9.74 -3.82
N LEU A 73 9.47 10.61 -3.69
CA LEU A 73 9.30 12.06 -3.62
C LEU A 73 8.71 12.62 -4.93
N CYS A 74 9.22 12.20 -6.08
CA CYS A 74 8.67 12.52 -7.41
C CYS A 74 7.18 12.14 -7.49
N THR A 75 6.85 10.91 -7.06
CA THR A 75 5.48 10.39 -7.10
C THR A 75 4.53 11.17 -6.19
N ILE A 76 4.98 11.56 -4.98
CA ILE A 76 4.19 12.40 -4.06
C ILE A 76 3.89 13.75 -4.69
N VAL A 77 4.89 14.41 -5.28
CA VAL A 77 4.72 15.71 -5.95
C VAL A 77 3.75 15.60 -7.12
N LEU A 78 3.91 14.58 -7.97
CA LEU A 78 3.02 14.33 -9.11
C LEU A 78 1.58 14.06 -8.68
N MET A 79 1.39 13.29 -7.60
CA MET A 79 0.06 12.98 -7.07
C MET A 79 -0.65 14.22 -6.53
N LEU A 80 0.07 15.08 -5.81
CA LEU A 80 -0.45 16.35 -5.30
C LEU A 80 -0.89 17.28 -6.42
N TRP A 81 -0.17 17.27 -7.54
CA TRP A 81 -0.43 18.16 -8.67
C TRP A 81 -1.54 17.65 -9.60
N THR A 82 -1.57 16.34 -9.87
CA THR A 82 -2.43 15.76 -10.90
C THR A 82 -3.87 15.56 -10.45
N LYS A 83 -4.13 15.37 -9.14
CA LYS A 83 -5.45 15.05 -8.53
C LYS A 83 -6.24 13.88 -9.16
N ARG A 84 -5.67 13.20 -10.15
CA ARG A 84 -6.21 12.03 -10.85
C ARG A 84 -5.33 10.83 -10.50
N VAL A 85 -5.92 9.85 -9.81
CA VAL A 85 -5.19 8.69 -9.27
C VAL A 85 -4.51 7.89 -10.39
N LEU A 86 -5.24 7.58 -11.46
CA LEU A 86 -4.75 6.73 -12.55
C LEU A 86 -3.52 7.33 -13.27
N THR A 87 -3.58 8.62 -13.59
CA THR A 87 -2.46 9.33 -14.23
C THR A 87 -1.29 9.53 -13.28
N SER A 88 -1.53 9.71 -11.98
CA SER A 88 -0.47 9.81 -10.98
C SER A 88 0.28 8.49 -10.80
N VAL A 89 -0.43 7.35 -10.82
CA VAL A 89 0.19 6.02 -10.76
C VAL A 89 1.00 5.74 -12.03
N ALA A 90 0.44 6.03 -13.21
CA ALA A 90 1.14 5.83 -14.48
C ALA A 90 2.40 6.71 -14.59
N LEU A 91 2.31 7.99 -14.23
CA LEU A 91 3.44 8.91 -14.23
C LEU A 91 4.46 8.57 -13.12
N GLY A 92 4.00 8.13 -11.95
CA GLY A 92 4.87 7.68 -10.86
C GLY A 92 5.68 6.44 -11.24
N MET A 93 5.03 5.45 -11.87
CA MET A 93 5.72 4.30 -12.45
C MET A 93 6.74 4.73 -13.51
N GLY A 94 6.38 5.67 -14.39
CA GLY A 94 7.29 6.23 -15.38
C GLY A 94 8.51 6.93 -14.76
N CYS A 95 8.29 7.79 -13.76
CA CYS A 95 9.35 8.51 -13.04
C CYS A 95 10.27 7.51 -12.31
N PHE A 96 9.71 6.48 -11.66
CA PHE A 96 10.49 5.44 -11.00
C PHE A 96 11.36 4.65 -11.98
N TYR A 97 10.81 4.22 -13.12
CA TYR A 97 11.58 3.53 -14.15
C TYR A 97 12.68 4.41 -14.74
N ALA A 98 12.39 5.70 -14.98
CA ALA A 98 13.38 6.65 -15.47
C ALA A 98 14.53 6.85 -14.46
N PHE A 99 14.23 7.05 -13.18
CA PHE A 99 15.23 7.18 -12.12
C PHE A 99 16.04 5.90 -11.91
N ARG A 100 15.38 4.73 -11.94
CA ARG A 100 16.03 3.42 -11.87
C ARG A 100 16.99 3.22 -13.04
N TRP A 101 16.62 3.67 -14.23
CA TRP A 101 17.45 3.54 -15.43
C TRP A 101 18.64 4.52 -15.44
N LEU A 102 18.43 5.75 -14.94
CA LEU A 102 19.47 6.78 -14.85
C LEU A 102 20.53 6.50 -13.77
N PHE A 103 20.16 5.85 -12.67
CA PHE A 103 21.08 5.49 -11.58
C PHE A 103 21.65 4.06 -11.66
N ALA A 104 21.17 3.22 -12.59
CA ALA A 104 21.68 1.86 -12.81
C ALA A 104 22.68 1.75 -13.99
N VAL A 105 23.00 2.87 -14.65
CA VAL A 105 24.14 3.02 -15.56
C VAL A 105 25.31 3.60 -14.79
#